data_AF-A0A954RS93-F1
#
_entry.id   AF-A0A954RS93-F1
#
_cell.length_a   1.000
_cell.length_b   1.000
_cell.length_c   1.000
_cell.angle_alpha   90.00
_cell.angle_beta   90.00
_cell.angle_gamma   90.00
#
_symmetry.space_group_name_H-M   'P 1'
#
loop_
_entity.id
_entity.type
_entity.pdbx_description
1 polymer ?
#
loop_
_entity_poly.entity_id
_entity_poly.type
_entity_poly.pdbx_seq_one_letter_code
_entity_poly.pdbx_strand_id
1 'polypeptide(L)'
;TNVDAADIVLLCQAIRASSSDAVFDLNDDDLVDHTDMDVMIENILGTSYGDANLDGIFNSRDLVAIFQAGQYEDDLIGNSTWSEGDWNCDGEFTTSDLVLAFQRGIYSTE
;
A
#
# COMPACT_ATOMS: atom_id res chain seq x y z
N THR A 1 16.08 11.11 -6.27
CA THR A 1 14.76 10.78 -6.83
C THR A 1 13.82 10.67 -5.64
N ASN A 2 12.62 11.23 -5.75
CA ASN A 2 11.64 11.12 -4.66
C ASN A 2 10.96 9.76 -4.77
N VAL A 3 10.64 9.15 -3.63
CA VAL A 3 9.85 7.92 -3.56
C VAL A 3 8.38 8.27 -3.71
N ASP A 4 7.64 7.53 -4.53
CA ASP A 4 6.22 7.77 -4.80
C ASP A 4 5.39 6.48 -4.95
N ALA A 5 4.13 6.62 -5.37
CA ALA A 5 3.20 5.49 -5.51
C ALA A 5 3.70 4.41 -6.51
N ALA A 6 4.50 4.77 -7.52
CA ALA A 6 5.07 3.81 -8.44
C ALA A 6 6.11 2.90 -7.75
N ASP A 7 6.84 3.42 -6.77
CA ASP A 7 7.78 2.63 -5.97
C ASP A 7 7.05 1.63 -5.06
N ILE A 8 5.88 2.00 -4.52
CA ILE A 8 5.01 1.06 -3.79
C ILE A 8 4.56 -0.07 -4.72
N VAL A 9 4.16 0.25 -5.96
CA VAL A 9 3.76 -0.76 -6.94
C VAL A 9 4.91 -1.73 -7.23
N LEU A 10 6.13 -1.23 -7.38
CA LEU A 10 7.32 -2.07 -7.59
C LEU A 10 7.58 -2.99 -6.40
N LEU A 11 7.48 -2.48 -5.17
CA LEU A 11 7.66 -3.28 -3.96
C LEU A 11 6.57 -4.36 -3.82
N CYS A 12 5.30 -4.01 -3.99
CA CYS A 12 4.20 -4.99 -3.95
C CYS A 12 4.39 -6.10 -5.02
N GLN A 13 4.83 -5.74 -6.22
CA GLN A 13 5.17 -6.72 -7.26
C GLN A 13 6.32 -7.64 -6.84
N ALA A 14 7.36 -7.11 -6.20
CA ALA A 14 8.49 -7.88 -5.69
C ALA A 14 8.06 -8.86 -4.58
N ILE A 15 7.22 -8.43 -3.65
CA ILE A 15 6.65 -9.26 -2.58
C ILE A 15 5.84 -10.42 -3.17
N ARG A 16 4.92 -10.13 -4.10
CA ARG A 16 4.10 -11.17 -4.76
C ARG A 16 4.92 -12.15 -5.58
N ALA A 17 6.02 -11.68 -6.17
CA ALA A 17 6.95 -12.53 -6.91
C ALA A 17 7.89 -13.35 -6.01
N SER A 18 7.84 -13.15 -4.69
CA SER A 18 8.81 -13.69 -3.73
C SER A 18 10.25 -13.40 -4.17
N SER A 19 10.48 -12.14 -4.55
CA SER A 19 11.79 -11.65 -4.98
C SER A 19 12.82 -11.78 -3.85
N SER A 20 14.09 -11.85 -4.20
CA SER A 20 15.23 -11.76 -3.27
C SER A 20 16.20 -10.67 -3.70
N ASP A 21 15.70 -9.69 -4.47
CA ASP A 21 16.52 -8.57 -4.92
C ASP A 21 16.67 -7.58 -3.75
N ALA A 22 17.91 -7.39 -3.31
CA ALA A 22 18.27 -6.55 -2.16
C ALA A 22 17.88 -5.07 -2.33
N VAL A 23 17.47 -4.63 -3.53
CA VAL A 23 16.90 -3.28 -3.70
C VAL A 23 15.52 -3.13 -3.05
N PHE A 24 14.82 -4.23 -2.77
CA PHE A 24 13.49 -4.25 -2.14
C PHE A 24 13.52 -4.70 -0.67
N ASP A 25 14.65 -5.20 -0.19
CA ASP A 25 14.91 -5.48 1.24
C ASP A 25 15.27 -4.13 1.90
N LEU A 26 14.27 -3.48 2.47
CA LEU A 26 14.36 -2.14 3.05
C LEU A 26 14.69 -2.18 4.54
N ASN A 27 14.50 -3.33 5.20
CA ASN A 27 14.79 -3.51 6.62
C ASN A 27 16.12 -4.26 6.89
N ASP A 28 16.85 -4.67 5.85
CA ASP A 28 18.10 -5.42 5.87
C ASP A 28 17.98 -6.79 6.61
N ASP A 29 16.86 -7.50 6.44
CA ASP A 29 16.62 -8.81 7.08
C ASP A 29 16.77 -10.03 6.16
N ASP A 30 17.27 -9.82 4.94
CA ASP A 30 17.46 -10.80 3.86
C ASP A 30 16.13 -11.37 3.29
N LEU A 31 14.97 -10.79 3.62
CA LEU A 31 13.67 -11.12 3.06
C LEU A 31 13.09 -9.92 2.28
N VAL A 32 12.21 -10.19 1.33
CA VAL A 32 11.39 -9.16 0.67
C VAL A 32 9.93 -9.48 0.99
N ASP A 33 9.40 -8.83 2.02
CA ASP A 33 8.06 -9.08 2.55
C ASP A 33 7.35 -7.82 3.08
N HIS A 34 6.25 -8.00 3.80
CA HIS A 34 5.45 -6.89 4.32
C HIS A 34 6.18 -6.05 5.37
N THR A 35 7.27 -6.53 5.95
CA THR A 35 8.11 -5.75 6.84
C THR A 35 8.87 -4.66 6.07
N ASP A 36 9.21 -4.89 4.80
CA ASP A 36 9.74 -3.86 3.90
C ASP A 36 8.66 -2.85 3.52
N MET A 37 7.43 -3.33 3.35
CA MET A 37 6.30 -2.46 3.09
C MET A 37 6.06 -1.50 4.27
N ASP A 38 6.23 -1.97 5.49
CA ASP A 38 6.18 -1.12 6.69
C ASP A 38 7.24 -0.01 6.64
N VAL A 39 8.48 -0.35 6.27
CA VAL A 39 9.57 0.63 6.12
C VAL A 39 9.25 1.64 5.01
N MET A 40 8.74 1.17 3.87
CA MET A 40 8.34 2.03 2.75
C MET A 40 7.30 3.07 3.20
N ILE A 41 6.24 2.65 3.86
CA ILE A 41 5.12 3.52 4.24
C ILE A 41 5.47 4.42 5.42
N GLU A 42 5.96 3.83 6.51
CA GLU A 42 6.07 4.52 7.80
C GLU A 42 7.40 5.31 7.94
N ASN A 43 8.49 4.82 7.34
CA ASN A 43 9.82 5.42 7.50
C ASN A 43 10.27 6.24 6.29
N ILE A 44 10.03 5.75 5.07
CA ILE A 44 10.49 6.40 3.84
C ILE A 44 9.49 7.46 3.37
N LEU A 45 8.22 7.09 3.17
CA LEU A 45 7.16 8.02 2.79
C LEU A 45 6.67 8.86 3.97
N GLY A 46 6.80 8.35 5.19
CA GLY A 46 6.44 9.07 6.41
C GLY A 46 4.93 9.28 6.55
N THR A 47 4.14 8.32 6.06
CA THR A 47 2.67 8.32 6.18
C THR A 47 2.21 7.03 6.90
N SER A 48 0.92 6.73 6.82
CA SER A 48 0.33 5.51 7.37
C SER A 48 -0.46 4.75 6.32
N TYR A 49 -0.74 3.48 6.57
CA TYR A 49 -1.70 2.72 5.78
C TYR A 49 -3.03 3.47 5.64
N GLY A 50 -3.66 3.35 4.48
CA GLY A 50 -4.92 4.05 4.18
C GLY A 50 -4.76 5.38 3.43
N ASP A 51 -3.58 6.02 3.48
CA ASP A 51 -3.29 7.24 2.72
C ASP A 51 -3.04 6.90 1.24
N ALA A 52 -4.12 6.77 0.48
CA ALA A 52 -4.10 6.34 -0.91
C ALA A 52 -3.50 7.40 -1.84
N ASN A 53 -3.61 8.67 -1.49
CA ASN A 53 -3.13 9.78 -2.32
C ASN A 53 -1.72 10.28 -1.93
N LEU A 54 -1.15 9.73 -0.86
CA LEU A 54 0.17 10.06 -0.29
C LEU A 54 0.31 11.55 0.11
N ASP A 55 -0.77 12.15 0.62
CA ASP A 55 -0.77 13.53 1.14
C ASP A 55 -0.32 13.62 2.61
N GLY A 56 -0.01 12.48 3.23
CA GLY A 56 0.44 12.33 4.61
C GLY A 56 -0.70 12.13 5.61
N ILE A 57 -1.95 12.03 5.15
CA ILE A 57 -3.12 11.94 6.02
C ILE A 57 -4.12 10.92 5.49
N PHE A 58 -4.24 9.77 6.16
CA PHE A 58 -5.37 8.88 5.90
C PHE A 58 -6.69 9.53 6.33
N ASN A 59 -7.55 9.89 5.38
CA ASN A 59 -8.84 10.53 5.65
C ASN A 59 -9.93 10.15 4.64
N SER A 60 -11.07 10.83 4.71
CA SER A 60 -12.21 10.56 3.83
C SER A 60 -11.92 10.76 2.33
N ARG A 61 -10.94 11.59 1.96
CA ARG A 61 -10.54 11.82 0.57
C ARG A 61 -9.91 10.57 -0.04
N ASP A 62 -9.11 9.83 0.73
CA ASP A 62 -8.53 8.56 0.30
C ASP A 62 -9.61 7.52 0.05
N LEU A 63 -10.53 7.37 1.01
CA LEU A 63 -11.65 6.45 0.88
C LEU A 63 -12.52 6.80 -0.33
N VAL A 64 -12.80 8.08 -0.57
CA VAL A 64 -13.53 8.51 -1.77
C VAL A 64 -12.75 8.18 -3.04
N ALA A 65 -11.43 8.40 -3.07
CA ALA A 65 -10.59 8.13 -4.24
C ALA A 65 -10.55 6.63 -4.60
N ILE A 66 -10.29 5.74 -3.63
CA ILE A 66 -10.22 4.30 -3.88
C ILE A 66 -11.59 3.73 -4.29
N PHE A 67 -12.70 4.19 -3.70
CA PHE A 67 -14.04 3.76 -4.13
C PHE A 67 -14.43 4.31 -5.50
N GLN A 68 -13.87 5.45 -5.93
CA GLN A 68 -14.05 5.95 -7.29
C GLN A 68 -13.28 5.13 -8.34
N ALA A 69 -12.20 4.43 -7.95
CA ALA A 69 -11.52 3.49 -8.84
C ALA A 69 -12.41 2.29 -9.19
N GLY A 70 -13.34 1.92 -8.31
CA GLY A 70 -14.37 0.92 -8.58
C GLY A 70 -13.88 -0.52 -8.54
N GLN A 71 -12.78 -0.80 -7.84
CA GLN A 71 -12.13 -2.12 -7.79
C GLN A 71 -12.42 -2.90 -6.49
N TYR A 72 -13.25 -2.34 -5.60
CA TYR A 72 -13.62 -3.03 -4.37
C TYR A 72 -14.42 -4.30 -4.66
N GLU A 73 -13.86 -5.46 -4.32
CA GLU A 73 -14.51 -6.77 -4.49
C GLU A 73 -15.10 -6.96 -5.91
N ASP A 74 -14.35 -6.59 -6.95
CA ASP A 74 -14.83 -6.56 -8.35
C ASP A 74 -14.61 -7.86 -9.16
N ASP A 75 -13.98 -8.87 -8.54
CA ASP A 75 -13.57 -10.16 -9.13
C ASP A 75 -12.50 -10.05 -10.27
N LEU A 76 -11.86 -8.90 -10.47
CA LEU A 76 -10.83 -8.70 -11.50
C LEU A 76 -9.42 -8.83 -10.93
N ILE A 77 -8.87 -10.04 -11.09
CA ILE A 77 -7.58 -10.41 -10.49
C ILE A 77 -6.43 -9.46 -10.87
N GLY A 78 -5.73 -8.94 -9.85
CA GLY A 78 -4.47 -8.23 -9.95
C GLY A 78 -4.59 -6.83 -10.55
N ASN A 79 -5.76 -6.21 -10.49
CA ASN A 79 -6.02 -4.91 -11.08
C ASN A 79 -5.77 -3.72 -10.13
N SER A 80 -5.55 -3.98 -8.83
CA SER A 80 -5.46 -2.95 -7.81
C SER A 80 -4.02 -2.57 -7.46
N THR A 81 -3.83 -1.27 -7.23
CA THR A 81 -2.61 -0.66 -6.70
C THR A 81 -2.90 0.06 -5.38
N TRP A 82 -1.86 0.58 -4.72
CA TRP A 82 -1.99 1.36 -3.48
C TRP A 82 -3.02 2.49 -3.57
N SER A 83 -3.01 3.25 -4.67
CA SER A 83 -3.94 4.37 -4.89
C SER A 83 -5.37 3.93 -5.22
N GLU A 84 -5.58 2.63 -5.46
CA GLU A 84 -6.87 2.02 -5.78
C GLU A 84 -7.40 1.15 -4.63
N GLY A 85 -6.62 0.97 -3.56
CA GLY A 85 -7.03 0.31 -2.31
C GLY A 85 -6.27 -0.99 -1.98
N ASP A 86 -5.32 -1.45 -2.79
CA ASP A 86 -4.44 -2.58 -2.46
C ASP A 86 -3.36 -2.14 -1.45
N TRP A 87 -3.71 -2.16 -0.17
CA TRP A 87 -2.83 -1.76 0.93
C TRP A 87 -2.08 -2.94 1.54
N ASN A 88 -2.52 -4.16 1.23
CA ASN A 88 -1.87 -5.39 1.68
C ASN A 88 -0.93 -6.00 0.61
N CYS A 89 -0.78 -5.37 -0.56
CA CYS A 89 0.05 -5.83 -1.67
C CYS A 89 -0.36 -7.18 -2.28
N ASP A 90 -1.59 -7.68 -2.11
CA ASP A 90 -2.05 -8.93 -2.76
C ASP A 90 -2.53 -8.72 -4.21
N GLY A 91 -2.66 -7.46 -4.64
CA GLY A 91 -3.10 -7.08 -5.98
C GLY A 91 -4.60 -6.86 -6.10
N GLU A 92 -5.34 -6.93 -5.00
CA GLU A 92 -6.80 -6.76 -4.94
C GLU A 92 -7.16 -5.65 -3.95
N PHE A 93 -8.26 -4.94 -4.19
CA PHE A 93 -8.88 -4.09 -3.18
C PHE A 93 -10.05 -4.84 -2.54
N THR A 94 -9.85 -5.36 -1.33
CA THR A 94 -10.90 -6.11 -0.62
C THR A 94 -11.12 -5.61 0.81
N THR A 95 -12.01 -6.29 1.54
CA THR A 95 -12.20 -6.06 2.96
C THR A 95 -10.90 -6.21 3.77
N SER A 96 -9.94 -7.06 3.37
CA SER A 96 -8.67 -7.21 4.12
C SER A 96 -7.86 -5.93 4.14
N ASP A 97 -7.84 -5.18 3.04
CA ASP A 97 -7.15 -3.89 2.93
C ASP A 97 -7.78 -2.85 3.84
N LEU A 98 -9.10 -2.74 3.81
CA LEU A 98 -9.82 -1.83 4.71
C LEU A 98 -9.53 -2.15 6.18
N VAL A 99 -9.56 -3.45 6.55
CA VAL A 99 -9.21 -3.87 7.91
C VAL A 99 -7.76 -3.51 8.23
N LEU A 100 -6.81 -3.73 7.33
CA LEU A 100 -5.41 -3.37 7.51
C LEU A 100 -5.22 -1.86 7.72
N ALA A 101 -5.84 -1.03 6.88
CA ALA A 101 -5.77 0.42 7.03
C ALA A 101 -6.43 0.92 8.31
N PHE A 102 -7.50 0.31 8.80
CA PHE A 102 -8.05 0.70 10.11
C PHE A 102 -7.27 0.14 11.30
N GLN A 103 -6.47 -0.91 11.11
CA GLN A 103 -5.58 -1.45 12.15
C GLN A 103 -4.26 -0.68 12.25
N ARG A 104 -3.71 -0.25 11.10
CA ARG A 104 -2.38 0.34 11.00
C ARG A 104 -2.37 1.81 10.61
N GLY A 105 -3.43 2.28 9.98
CA GLY A 105 -3.58 3.67 9.56
C GLY A 105 -3.95 4.60 10.70
N ILE A 106 -3.63 5.88 10.52
CA ILE A 106 -4.01 6.96 11.44
C ILE A 106 -5.14 7.76 10.78
N TYR A 107 -6.38 7.29 10.93
CA TYR A 107 -7.53 7.97 10.33
C TYR A 107 -7.77 9.35 10.97
N SER A 108 -7.79 10.39 10.14
CA SER A 108 -8.07 11.78 10.51
C SER A 108 -9.39 12.26 9.90
N THR A 109 -10.07 13.14 10.62
CA THR A 109 -11.24 13.89 10.13
C THR A 109 -10.92 15.32 9.71
N GLU A 110 -9.69 15.77 9.98
CA GLU A 110 -9.16 17.10 9.64
C GLU A 110 -8.51 17.08 8.25
#